data_AF-A0A971ZCM6-F1
#
_entry.id   AF-A0A971ZCM6-F1
#
_cell.length_a   1.000
_cell.length_b   1.000
_cell.length_c   1.000
_cell.angle_alpha   90.00
_cell.angle_beta   90.00
_cell.angle_gamma   90.00
#
_symmetry.space_group_name_H-M   'P 1'
#
loop_
_entity.id
_entity.type
_entity.pdbx_description
1 polymer ?
#
loop_
_entity_poly.entity_id
_entity_poly.type
_entity_poly.pdbx_seq_one_letter_code
_entity_poly.pdbx_strand_id
1 'polypeptide(L)'
;MIKTVKNTWLLLLGTALLAACSPEPYPAEARTDLISLCMEGILSGQTKVITEENKTLNANESLKLCEFRFQEFVKAVPLKDYLEQQTHLYESFQRAYRQKYVLNDVYENLSPKDKKTFALTSKIMLGLDTTEAENEVVQ
;
A
#
# COMPACT_ATOMS: atom_id res chain seq x y z
N MET A 1 -48.43 40.28 2.95
CA MET A 1 -47.47 39.63 3.89
C MET A 1 -46.79 38.47 3.17
N ILE A 2 -45.46 38.43 3.25
CA ILE A 2 -44.53 37.77 2.32
C ILE A 2 -44.46 36.25 2.61
N LYS A 3 -44.62 35.43 1.56
CA LYS A 3 -44.44 33.97 1.60
C LYS A 3 -42.94 33.63 1.53
N THR A 4 -42.32 33.33 2.66
CA THR A 4 -40.94 32.83 2.78
C THR A 4 -40.94 31.33 3.08
N VAL A 5 -41.23 30.50 2.08
CA VAL A 5 -41.07 29.04 2.17
C VAL A 5 -40.53 28.55 0.82
N LYS A 6 -39.28 28.88 0.50
CA LYS A 6 -38.62 28.42 -0.74
C LYS A 6 -37.12 28.72 -0.73
N ASN A 7 -36.38 28.32 0.31
CA ASN A 7 -34.90 28.41 0.22
C ASN A 7 -34.10 27.41 1.08
N THR A 8 -34.74 26.46 1.76
CA THR A 8 -34.04 25.48 2.60
C THR A 8 -33.58 24.23 1.85
N TRP A 9 -34.10 23.97 0.65
CA TRP A 9 -33.70 22.81 -0.17
C TRP A 9 -32.33 22.96 -0.83
N LEU A 10 -31.84 24.19 -1.03
CA LEU A 10 -30.54 24.45 -1.67
C LEU A 10 -29.34 24.20 -0.74
N LEU A 11 -29.55 24.22 0.59
CA LEU A 11 -28.51 23.99 1.59
C LEU A 11 -28.23 22.50 1.85
N LEU A 12 -29.22 21.62 1.61
CA LEU A 12 -29.10 20.17 1.84
C LEU A 12 -28.41 19.43 0.67
N LEU A 13 -28.46 19.96 -0.55
CA LEU A 13 -27.71 19.39 -1.68
C LEU A 13 -26.22 19.77 -1.68
N GLY A 14 -25.86 20.90 -1.06
CA GLY A 14 -24.47 21.37 -1.00
C GLY A 14 -23.56 20.49 -0.13
N THR A 15 -24.09 19.92 0.96
CA THR A 15 -23.29 19.10 1.90
C THR A 15 -23.05 17.68 1.38
N ALA A 16 -23.94 17.14 0.55
CA ALA A 16 -23.78 15.80 -0.03
C ALA A 16 -22.66 15.74 -1.09
N LEU A 17 -22.38 16.84 -1.79
CA LEU A 17 -21.32 16.91 -2.81
C LEU A 17 -19.90 17.02 -2.20
N LEU A 18 -19.78 17.48 -0.96
CA LEU A 18 -18.47 17.63 -0.28
C LEU A 18 -17.93 16.31 0.29
N ALA A 19 -18.79 15.32 0.54
CA ALA A 19 -18.36 14.00 1.03
C ALA A 19 -17.75 13.10 -0.07
N ALA A 20 -17.93 13.45 -1.35
CA ALA A 20 -17.44 12.65 -2.47
C ALA A 20 -15.95 12.94 -2.85
N CYS A 21 -15.29 13.86 -2.14
CA CYS A 21 -13.93 14.30 -2.49
C CYS A 21 -12.86 13.90 -1.45
N SER A 22 -13.22 13.22 -0.37
CA SER A 22 -12.22 12.67 0.56
C SER A 22 -11.76 11.29 0.08
N PRO A 23 -10.44 11.04 -0.01
CA PRO A 23 -9.94 9.70 -0.30
C PRO A 23 -10.43 8.71 0.75
N GLU A 24 -10.85 7.53 0.31
CA GLU A 24 -11.36 6.48 1.17
C GLU A 24 -10.25 6.02 2.15
N PRO A 25 -10.51 6.02 3.47
CA PRO A 25 -9.51 5.63 4.45
C PRO A 25 -9.24 4.12 4.36
N TYR A 26 -7.99 3.74 4.61
CA TYR A 26 -7.63 2.32 4.70
C TYR A 26 -8.36 1.64 5.87
N PRO A 27 -8.96 0.47 5.66
CA PRO A 27 -9.60 -0.29 6.73
C PRO A 27 -8.55 -0.85 7.71
N ALA A 28 -8.99 -1.20 8.92
CA ALA A 28 -8.10 -1.62 10.00
C ALA A 28 -7.33 -2.90 9.66
N GLU A 29 -7.96 -3.79 8.90
CA GLU A 29 -7.41 -5.04 8.40
C GLU A 29 -6.22 -4.76 7.47
N ALA A 30 -6.42 -3.94 6.44
CA ALA A 30 -5.37 -3.57 5.49
C ALA A 30 -4.20 -2.84 6.17
N ARG A 31 -4.49 -1.98 7.17
CA ARG A 31 -3.46 -1.36 8.00
C ARG A 31 -2.64 -2.41 8.75
N THR A 32 -3.31 -3.38 9.37
CA THR A 32 -2.66 -4.43 10.16
C THR A 32 -1.78 -5.30 9.28
N ASP A 33 -2.25 -5.67 8.09
CA ASP A 33 -1.49 -6.47 7.12
C ASP A 33 -0.22 -5.75 6.66
N LEU A 34 -0.33 -4.47 6.31
CA LEU A 34 0.81 -3.65 5.86
C LEU A 34 1.83 -3.43 6.97
N ILE A 35 1.38 -3.17 8.21
CA ILE A 35 2.28 -3.06 9.36
C ILE A 35 2.97 -4.40 9.64
N SER A 36 2.24 -5.51 9.57
CA SER A 36 2.80 -6.85 9.79
C SER A 36 3.85 -7.19 8.74
N LEU A 37 3.57 -6.92 7.46
CA LEU A 37 4.52 -7.06 6.36
C LEU A 37 5.82 -6.29 6.61
N CYS A 38 5.71 -5.02 7.05
CA CYS A 38 6.88 -4.22 7.38
C CYS A 38 7.66 -4.78 8.58
N MET A 39 6.96 -5.17 9.65
CA MET A 39 7.58 -5.77 10.83
C MET A 39 8.32 -7.06 10.51
N GLU A 40 7.69 -7.94 9.72
CA GLU A 40 8.31 -9.18 9.24
C GLU A 40 9.54 -8.90 8.39
N GLY A 41 9.48 -7.91 7.49
CA GLY A 41 10.63 -7.49 6.69
C GLY A 41 11.81 -7.03 7.54
N ILE A 42 11.56 -6.31 8.64
CA ILE A 42 12.62 -5.84 9.55
C ILE A 42 13.15 -7.01 10.40
N LEU A 43 12.26 -7.79 11.02
CA LEU A 43 12.64 -8.85 11.97
C LEU A 43 13.30 -10.05 11.28
N SER A 44 12.93 -10.35 10.04
CA SER A 44 13.57 -11.40 9.22
C SER A 44 14.92 -10.96 8.65
N GLY A 45 15.26 -9.67 8.71
CA GLY A 45 16.45 -9.10 8.10
C GLY A 45 16.35 -8.91 6.58
N GLN A 46 15.18 -9.13 5.97
CA GLN A 46 14.93 -8.85 4.55
C GLN A 46 15.10 -7.36 4.24
N THR A 47 14.78 -6.49 5.21
CA THR A 47 14.91 -5.04 5.09
C THR A 47 16.00 -4.56 6.05
N LYS A 48 17.13 -4.09 5.50
CA LYS A 48 18.20 -3.51 6.32
C LYS A 48 17.80 -2.10 6.74
N VAL A 49 17.46 -1.93 8.01
CA VAL A 49 17.28 -0.61 8.60
C VAL A 49 18.58 -0.22 9.29
N ILE A 50 19.40 0.59 8.62
CA ILE A 50 20.66 1.10 9.17
C ILE A 50 20.32 2.34 10.00
N THR A 51 20.55 2.25 11.31
CA THR A 51 20.55 3.41 12.20
C THR A 51 21.94 4.04 12.22
N GLU A 52 22.05 5.31 12.63
CA GLU A 52 23.34 6.03 12.73
C GLU A 52 24.39 5.29 13.57
N GLU A 53 23.96 4.41 14.48
CA GLU A 53 24.82 3.62 15.37
C GLU A 53 25.01 2.16 14.91
N ASN A 54 24.59 1.79 13.69
CA ASN A 54 24.56 0.40 13.19
C ASN A 54 23.81 -0.59 14.12
N LYS A 55 22.85 -0.10 14.90
CA LYS A 55 22.03 -0.92 15.79
C LYS A 55 20.80 -1.43 15.06
N THR A 56 20.48 -2.69 15.29
CA THR A 56 19.18 -3.27 14.93
C THR A 56 18.08 -2.64 15.75
N LEU A 57 16.99 -2.23 15.09
CA LEU A 57 15.81 -1.71 15.79
C LEU A 57 15.21 -2.78 16.71
N ASN A 58 14.78 -2.38 17.90
CA ASN A 58 13.93 -3.21 18.73
C ASN A 58 12.47 -3.21 18.23
N ALA A 59 11.64 -4.11 18.72
CA ALA A 59 10.26 -4.28 18.25
C ALA A 59 9.40 -2.99 18.32
N ASN A 60 9.61 -2.15 19.34
CA ASN A 60 8.86 -0.89 19.49
C ASN A 60 9.34 0.17 18.49
N GLU A 61 10.65 0.24 18.23
CA GLU A 61 11.21 1.12 17.21
C GLU A 61 10.79 0.69 15.80
N SER A 62 10.81 -0.61 15.52
CA SER A 62 10.31 -1.18 14.28
C SER A 62 8.84 -0.86 14.05
N LEU A 63 8.00 -0.98 15.09
CA LEU A 63 6.58 -0.64 14.98
C LEU A 63 6.38 0.83 14.63
N LYS A 64 7.07 1.75 15.31
CA LYS A 64 7.00 3.19 15.00
C LYS A 64 7.43 3.49 13.56
N LEU A 65 8.49 2.83 13.09
CA LEU A 65 8.93 2.97 11.70
C LEU A 65 7.86 2.45 10.73
N CYS A 66 7.25 1.30 11.01
CA CYS A 66 6.20 0.73 10.17
C CYS A 66 4.93 1.58 10.16
N GLU A 67 4.56 2.21 11.29
CA GLU A 67 3.48 3.18 11.34
C GLU A 67 3.79 4.43 10.50
N PHE A 68 5.01 4.95 10.60
CA PHE A 68 5.47 6.05 9.76
C PHE A 68 5.40 5.70 8.26
N ARG A 69 5.94 4.54 7.87
CA ARG A 69 5.90 4.05 6.48
C ARG A 69 4.47 3.88 5.98
N PHE A 70 3.56 3.38 6.83
CA PHE A 70 2.14 3.30 6.49
C PHE A 70 1.53 4.68 6.22
N GLN A 71 1.84 5.70 7.04
CA GLN A 71 1.35 7.07 6.79
C GLN A 71 1.88 7.66 5.48
N GLU A 72 3.10 7.32 5.07
CA GLU A 72 3.61 7.72 3.75
C GLU A 72 2.97 6.90 2.62
N PHE A 73 2.72 5.62 2.85
CA PHE A 73 2.10 4.72 1.87
C PHE A 73 0.69 5.17 1.49
N VAL A 74 -0.16 5.49 2.47
CA VAL A 74 -1.55 5.92 2.20
C VAL A 74 -1.64 7.26 1.48
N LYS A 75 -0.57 8.06 1.47
CA LYS A 75 -0.46 9.28 0.65
C LYS A 75 -0.09 8.97 -0.80
N ALA A 76 0.67 7.90 -1.02
CA ALA A 76 1.21 7.54 -2.32
C ALA A 76 0.31 6.55 -3.10
N VAL A 77 -0.42 5.69 -2.39
CA VAL A 77 -1.23 4.61 -2.97
C VAL A 77 -2.69 4.77 -2.52
N PRO A 78 -3.62 5.04 -3.45
CA PRO A 78 -5.05 5.01 -3.14
C PRO A 78 -5.49 3.60 -2.72
N LEU A 79 -6.41 3.51 -1.75
CA LEU A 79 -6.94 2.22 -1.26
C LEU A 79 -7.42 1.31 -2.40
N LYS A 80 -8.18 1.89 -3.36
CA LYS A 80 -8.69 1.15 -4.51
C LYS A 80 -7.57 0.47 -5.31
N ASP A 81 -6.46 1.16 -5.53
CA ASP A 81 -5.34 0.64 -6.32
C ASP A 81 -4.62 -0.49 -5.57
N TYR A 82 -4.52 -0.39 -4.25
CA TYR A 82 -3.99 -1.46 -3.40
C TYR A 82 -4.88 -2.71 -3.42
N LEU A 83 -6.20 -2.55 -3.26
CA LEU A 83 -7.14 -3.68 -3.24
C LEU A 83 -7.26 -4.38 -4.60
N GLU A 84 -7.24 -3.61 -5.70
CA GLU A 84 -7.17 -4.17 -7.06
C GLU A 84 -5.90 -4.98 -7.25
N GLN A 85 -4.74 -4.43 -6.85
CA GLN A 85 -3.46 -5.13 -6.96
C GLN A 85 -3.42 -6.43 -6.15
N GLN A 86 -3.95 -6.45 -4.93
CA GLN A 86 -4.05 -7.67 -4.11
C GLN A 86 -4.92 -8.74 -4.77
N THR A 87 -6.06 -8.32 -5.35
CA THR A 87 -6.98 -9.20 -6.06
C THR A 87 -6.31 -9.82 -7.29
N HIS A 88 -5.67 -8.99 -8.11
CA HIS A 88 -5.00 -9.46 -9.32
C HIS A 88 -3.80 -10.37 -8.99
N LEU A 89 -3.06 -10.08 -7.92
CA LEU A 89 -1.98 -10.93 -7.46
C LEU A 89 -2.51 -12.31 -7.06
N TYR A 90 -3.58 -12.37 -6.25
CA TYR A 90 -4.22 -13.61 -5.87
C TYR A 90 -4.72 -14.41 -7.07
N GLU A 91 -5.42 -13.76 -8.01
CA GLU A 91 -5.90 -14.42 -9.23
C GLU A 91 -4.76 -14.95 -10.10
N SER A 92 -3.67 -14.18 -10.22
CA SER A 92 -2.47 -14.58 -10.96
C SER A 92 -1.84 -15.81 -10.32
N PHE A 93 -1.68 -15.82 -8.99
CA PHE A 93 -1.23 -17.00 -8.24
C PHE A 93 -2.14 -18.21 -8.45
N GLN A 94 -3.47 -18.04 -8.37
CA GLN A 94 -4.43 -19.13 -8.55
C GLN A 94 -4.33 -19.74 -9.95
N ARG A 95 -4.13 -18.92 -10.99
CA ARG A 95 -3.92 -19.40 -12.37
C ARG A 95 -2.60 -20.15 -12.50
N ALA A 96 -1.50 -19.56 -12.02
CA ALA A 96 -0.17 -20.16 -12.08
C ALA A 96 -0.09 -21.50 -11.34
N TYR A 97 -0.68 -21.58 -10.13
CA TYR A 97 -0.72 -22.80 -9.33
C TYR A 97 -1.43 -23.94 -10.07
N ARG A 98 -2.57 -23.65 -10.71
CA ARG A 98 -3.32 -24.65 -11.50
C ARG A 98 -2.54 -25.15 -12.72
N GLN A 99 -1.61 -24.36 -13.23
CA GLN A 99 -0.86 -24.64 -14.45
C GLN A 99 0.61 -25.04 -14.19
N LYS A 100 1.00 -25.21 -12.91
CA LYS A 100 2.38 -25.56 -12.47
C LYS A 100 3.46 -24.55 -12.90
N TYR A 101 3.10 -23.28 -13.07
CA TYR A 101 4.03 -22.22 -13.45
C TYR A 101 4.90 -21.74 -12.28
N VAL A 102 6.02 -21.07 -12.62
CA VAL A 102 7.00 -20.55 -11.65
C VAL A 102 6.50 -19.19 -11.13
N LEU A 103 6.91 -18.80 -9.91
CA LEU A 103 6.54 -17.52 -9.29
C LEU A 103 6.78 -16.29 -10.20
N ASN A 104 7.79 -16.34 -11.07
CA ASN A 104 8.10 -15.25 -12.00
C ASN A 104 6.94 -14.96 -12.96
N ASP A 105 6.23 -16.01 -13.39
CA ASP A 105 5.08 -15.90 -14.28
C ASP A 105 3.89 -15.19 -13.61
N VAL A 106 3.83 -15.20 -12.27
CA VAL A 106 2.78 -14.50 -11.52
C VAL A 106 2.96 -12.99 -11.59
N TYR A 107 4.20 -12.52 -11.43
CA TYR A 107 4.52 -11.09 -11.46
C TYR A 107 4.46 -10.54 -12.89
N GLU A 108 4.99 -11.26 -13.88
CA GLU A 108 5.04 -10.77 -15.25
C GLU A 108 3.66 -10.52 -15.88
N ASN A 109 2.67 -11.30 -15.46
CA ASN A 109 1.28 -11.18 -15.93
C ASN A 109 0.47 -10.08 -15.24
N LEU A 110 1.03 -9.37 -14.26
CA LEU A 110 0.38 -8.22 -13.64
C LEU A 110 0.31 -7.02 -14.58
N SER A 111 -0.74 -6.20 -14.42
CA SER A 111 -0.85 -4.96 -15.19
C SER A 111 0.28 -3.98 -14.81
N PRO A 112 0.65 -3.03 -15.69
CA PRO A 112 1.63 -2.00 -15.34
C PRO A 112 1.25 -1.21 -14.09
N LYS A 113 -0.05 -1.00 -13.85
CA LYS A 113 -0.57 -0.35 -12.65
C LYS A 113 -0.28 -1.18 -11.40
N ASP A 114 -0.56 -2.48 -11.44
CA ASP A 114 -0.31 -3.38 -10.31
C ASP A 114 1.19 -3.54 -10.02
N LYS A 115 2.02 -3.63 -11.06
CA LYS A 115 3.48 -3.63 -10.91
C LYS A 115 3.98 -2.35 -10.24
N LYS A 116 3.40 -1.18 -10.58
CA LYS A 116 3.71 0.10 -9.94
C LYS A 116 3.26 0.13 -8.48
N THR A 117 2.05 -0.34 -8.17
CA THR A 117 1.54 -0.44 -6.79
C THR A 117 2.44 -1.35 -5.96
N PHE A 118 2.82 -2.52 -6.51
CA PHE A 118 3.75 -3.44 -5.86
C PHE A 118 5.11 -2.78 -5.59
N ALA A 119 5.68 -2.08 -6.57
CA ALA A 119 6.94 -1.36 -6.41
C ALA A 119 6.87 -0.28 -5.32
N LEU A 120 5.76 0.46 -5.23
CA LEU A 120 5.53 1.42 -4.16
C LEU A 120 5.38 0.75 -2.80
N THR A 121 4.69 -0.39 -2.71
CA THR A 121 4.62 -1.19 -1.48
C THR A 121 6.02 -1.64 -1.04
N SER A 122 6.82 -2.23 -1.93
CA SER A 122 8.19 -2.67 -1.62
C SER A 122 9.08 -1.49 -1.22
N LYS A 123 9.00 -0.37 -1.93
CA LYS A 123 9.81 0.81 -1.63
C LYS A 123 9.43 1.45 -0.30
N ILE A 124 8.15 1.69 -0.06
CA ILE A 124 7.68 2.47 1.10
C ILE A 124 7.60 1.58 2.35
N MET A 125 6.92 0.44 2.26
CA MET A 125 6.67 -0.42 3.42
C MET A 125 7.90 -1.24 3.80
N LEU A 126 8.64 -1.73 2.81
CA LEU A 126 9.82 -2.55 3.07
C LEU A 126 11.12 -1.73 3.01
N GLY A 127 11.15 -0.55 2.37
CA GLY A 127 12.39 0.20 2.22
C GLY A 127 13.37 -0.48 1.26
N LEU A 128 12.85 -1.30 0.33
CA LEU A 128 13.65 -1.96 -0.70
C LEU A 128 13.76 -1.02 -1.89
N ASP A 129 14.96 -0.47 -2.11
CA ASP A 129 15.24 0.29 -3.33
C ASP A 129 15.47 -0.69 -4.49
N THR A 130 14.69 -0.55 -5.56
CA THR A 130 14.80 -1.40 -6.75
C THR A 130 16.10 -1.18 -7.53
N THR A 131 16.89 -0.16 -7.19
CA THR A 131 18.20 0.14 -7.82
C THR A 131 19.33 -0.79 -7.36
N GLU A 132 19.20 -1.48 -6.22
CA GLU A 132 20.24 -2.43 -5.78
C GLU A 132 20.14 -3.77 -6.54
N ALA A 133 18.93 -4.19 -6.93
CA ALA A 133 18.71 -5.44 -7.67
C ALA A 133 19.25 -5.41 -9.11
N GLU A 134 19.44 -4.23 -9.71
CA GLU A 134 20.05 -4.11 -11.04
C GLU A 134 21.59 -4.26 -11.02
N ASN A 135 22.23 -4.08 -9.86
CA ASN A 135 23.69 -4.17 -9.72
C ASN A 135 24.19 -5.58 -9.35
N GLU A 136 23.32 -6.50 -8.95
CA GLU A 136 23.70 -7.89 -8.62
C GLU A 136 23.59 -8.86 -9.82
N VAL A 137 23.00 -8.44 -10.94
CA VAL A 137 22.94 -9.25 -12.18
C VAL A 137 24.21 -9.07 -13.04
N VAL A 138 25.14 -8.21 -12.60
CA VAL A 138 26.44 -7.98 -13.25
C VAL A 138 27.58 -8.31 -12.28
N GLN A 139 27.67 -9.56 -11.83
CA GLN A 139 28.92 -10.16 -11.34
C GLN A 139 29.05 -11.60 -11.82
#